data_AF-A0A8S2CLY4-F1
#
_entry.id   AF-A0A8S2CLY4-F1
#
_cell.length_a   1.000
_cell.length_b   1.000
_cell.length_c   1.000
_cell.angle_alpha   90.00
_cell.angle_beta   90.00
_cell.angle_gamma   90.00
#
_symmetry.space_group_name_H-M   'P 1'
#
loop_
_entity.id
_entity.type
_entity.pdbx_description
1 polymer ?
#
loop_
_entity_poly.entity_id
_entity_poly.type
_entity_poly.pdbx_seq_one_letter_code
_entity_poly.pdbx_strand_id
1 'polypeptide(L)'
;MISFEVLILRRKKDLFDNDDCISFSTFIVVIPNIPVNARWAQHGVTVAGGYGFGAAINQLAYPEGICIDDDQTPIIAVTSDCRIIQWKIGDTNGQVVAGGNAHGGRLDLLYNPYDVLIDKDTDSLIICSGVVKRWSRRTGTTQGEILIDNIRSHGLAMDDQRYLYISDVWHNAVKRYQIGDKNGIVVAGGNDAGAGLHQLDQPTYLFVDGQQAVYVSDYRNHRVMKWNKGAKEGIVVAGGQGSGSALTQLCGPEGLFVDTFGTLYVADTLNYRVMRWPQGAKQGTVIVGGNGNGDGSDQFYCPTGLSFDRRGNLYVADRNNNRTNNMSEELLLDATVKDFPKFSGNKSENIDDWIRSLTVKFIALDIDDDAKRKWAPQFLTGEALKWYLTQHTSLKTWDEFQQAVRTNYPPTPEPTRASTFQQLLTRKQTMEEKFIHYYTDMKKLFYRYD
;
A
#
# COMPACT_ATOMS: atom_id res chain seq x y z
N MET A 1 -9.46 -5.11 38.86
CA MET A 1 -8.76 -3.82 38.96
C MET A 1 -7.35 -4.08 38.45
N ILE A 2 -6.93 -3.66 37.26
CA ILE A 2 -7.08 -2.36 36.60
C ILE A 2 -7.32 -2.60 35.10
N SER A 3 -8.27 -1.85 34.55
CA SER A 3 -8.65 -1.74 33.15
C SER A 3 -7.68 -0.85 32.37
N PHE A 4 -7.36 -1.19 31.13
CA PHE A 4 -6.85 -0.23 30.14
C PHE A 4 -7.91 -0.02 29.07
N GLU A 5 -8.42 1.21 29.03
CA GLU A 5 -9.44 1.72 28.13
C GLU A 5 -8.88 1.90 26.71
N VAL A 6 -9.63 1.41 25.72
CA VAL A 6 -9.52 1.85 24.33
C VAL A 6 -10.32 3.14 24.21
N LEU A 7 -9.63 4.22 23.83
CA LEU A 7 -10.18 5.55 23.62
C LEU A 7 -11.13 5.54 22.40
N ILE A 8 -12.40 5.22 22.63
CA ILE A 8 -13.48 5.41 21.65
C ILE A 8 -13.85 6.89 21.66
N LEU A 9 -13.62 7.58 20.54
CA LEU A 9 -14.17 8.90 20.30
C LEU A 9 -15.71 8.83 20.28
N ARG A 10 -16.33 9.22 21.40
CA ARG A 10 -17.73 9.64 21.50
C ARG A 10 -17.92 11.00 20.80
N ARG A 11 -18.77 11.04 19.77
CA ARG A 11 -19.66 12.14 19.32
C ARG A 11 -20.41 11.61 18.11
N LYS A 12 -21.74 11.52 17.99
CA LYS A 12 -22.91 11.88 18.79
C LYS A 12 -23.99 10.85 18.42
N LYS A 13 -24.66 10.28 19.43
CA LYS A 13 -25.95 9.60 19.29
C LYS A 13 -26.97 10.60 19.77
N ASP A 14 -27.39 11.51 18.90
CA ASP A 14 -28.52 12.43 19.03
C ASP A 14 -28.67 13.13 17.68
N LEU A 15 -29.42 12.50 16.77
CA LEU A 15 -30.06 13.02 15.54
C LEU A 15 -30.57 11.82 14.74
N PHE A 16 -31.56 11.11 15.30
CA PHE A 16 -32.54 10.38 14.50
C PHE A 16 -33.82 11.21 14.59
N ASP A 17 -33.99 12.09 13.62
CA ASP A 17 -35.26 12.56 13.08
C ASP A 17 -34.94 13.73 12.15
N ASN A 18 -34.84 13.41 10.87
CA ASN A 18 -35.27 14.19 9.70
C ASN A 18 -34.49 13.74 8.46
N ASP A 19 -35.25 13.57 7.38
CA ASP A 19 -34.83 13.17 6.04
C ASP A 19 -33.82 14.14 5.41
N ASP A 20 -32.55 14.04 5.80
CA ASP A 20 -31.44 14.61 5.04
C ASP A 20 -30.42 13.51 4.75
N CYS A 21 -30.28 13.18 3.46
CA CYS A 21 -29.22 12.34 2.92
C CYS A 21 -27.85 12.91 3.29
N ILE A 22 -27.28 12.48 4.41
CA ILE A 22 -25.88 12.70 4.73
C ILE A 22 -25.07 11.81 3.79
N SER A 23 -24.56 12.41 2.72
CA SER A 23 -23.50 11.85 1.89
C SER A 23 -22.30 11.55 2.80
N PHE A 24 -22.07 10.28 3.09
CA PHE A 24 -20.80 9.84 3.66
C PHE A 24 -19.75 9.95 2.56
N SER A 25 -18.85 10.93 2.67
CA SER A 25 -17.63 11.00 1.86
C SER A 25 -16.81 9.74 2.15
N THR A 26 -16.69 8.87 1.15
CA THR A 26 -15.86 7.65 1.18
C THR A 26 -14.41 8.01 0.87
N PHE A 27 -13.80 8.89 1.67
CA PHE A 27 -12.35 9.06 1.68
C PHE A 27 -11.72 8.02 2.60
N ILE A 28 -11.51 6.83 2.06
CA ILE A 28 -10.57 5.89 2.66
C ILE A 28 -9.44 5.72 1.64
N VAL A 29 -8.39 6.53 1.78
CA VAL A 29 -7.05 6.02 1.42
C VAL A 29 -6.88 4.81 2.33
N VAL A 30 -7.07 3.60 1.77
CA VAL A 30 -6.94 2.37 2.54
C VAL A 30 -5.45 2.19 2.79
N ILE A 31 -4.95 2.84 3.84
CA ILE A 31 -3.62 2.58 4.37
C ILE A 31 -3.67 1.14 4.87
N PRO A 32 -2.89 0.21 4.28
CA PRO A 32 -2.93 -1.17 4.68
C PRO A 32 -2.43 -1.31 6.12
N ASN A 33 -3.01 -2.28 6.80
CA ASN A 33 -2.52 -2.77 8.07
C ASN A 33 -1.41 -3.77 7.76
N ILE A 34 -0.15 -3.30 7.76
CA ILE A 34 1.01 -4.14 7.48
C ILE A 34 1.54 -4.67 8.82
N PRO A 35 1.52 -5.99 9.06
CA PRO A 35 2.05 -6.55 10.30
C PRO A 35 3.52 -6.16 10.51
N VAL A 36 3.91 -5.91 11.76
CA VAL A 36 5.31 -5.53 12.09
C VAL A 36 6.34 -6.60 11.68
N ASN A 37 5.91 -7.86 11.61
CA ASN A 37 6.71 -9.00 11.17
C ASN A 37 6.58 -9.30 9.67
N ALA A 38 5.80 -8.54 8.90
CA ALA A 38 5.67 -8.71 7.46
C ALA A 38 7.03 -8.77 6.78
N ARG A 39 7.11 -9.64 5.78
CA ARG A 39 8.28 -9.84 4.92
C ARG A 39 7.82 -9.77 3.49
N TRP A 40 8.75 -9.49 2.59
CA TRP A 40 8.47 -9.43 1.17
C TRP A 40 9.43 -10.33 0.42
N ALA A 41 8.94 -10.90 -0.68
CA ALA A 41 9.78 -11.63 -1.60
C ALA A 41 10.98 -10.76 -1.98
N GLN A 42 12.19 -11.31 -1.89
CA GLN A 42 13.40 -10.55 -2.23
C GLN A 42 13.57 -10.40 -3.75
N HIS A 43 13.02 -11.34 -4.51
CA HIS A 43 12.98 -11.28 -5.98
C HIS A 43 11.64 -10.70 -6.42
N GLY A 44 11.67 -9.48 -6.94
CA GLY A 44 10.50 -8.76 -7.44
C GLY A 44 10.06 -9.25 -8.81
N VAL A 45 8.76 -9.09 -9.07
CA VAL A 45 8.19 -9.28 -10.41
C VAL A 45 7.99 -7.92 -11.05
N THR A 46 8.56 -7.70 -12.23
CA THR A 46 8.29 -6.48 -13.00
C THR A 46 6.83 -6.49 -13.46
N VAL A 47 6.06 -5.49 -13.01
CA VAL A 47 4.62 -5.35 -13.31
C VAL A 47 4.33 -4.24 -14.31
N ALA A 48 5.29 -3.35 -14.56
CA ALA A 48 5.21 -2.31 -15.58
C ALA A 48 6.61 -1.97 -16.10
N GLY A 49 6.72 -1.66 -17.40
CA GLY A 49 7.99 -1.37 -18.06
C GLY A 49 8.87 -2.61 -18.24
N GLY A 50 10.19 -2.45 -18.12
CA GLY A 50 11.14 -3.55 -18.31
C GLY A 50 11.52 -3.87 -19.77
N TYR A 51 10.98 -3.11 -20.73
CA TYR A 51 11.29 -3.23 -22.16
C TYR A 51 12.26 -2.14 -22.66
N GLY A 52 13.12 -1.66 -21.75
CA GLY A 52 14.05 -0.57 -21.99
C GLY A 52 13.46 0.83 -21.78
N PHE A 53 14.32 1.82 -21.98
CA PHE A 53 13.99 3.25 -21.87
C PHE A 53 13.27 3.73 -23.15
N GLY A 54 12.13 4.40 -23.00
CA GLY A 54 11.49 5.10 -24.11
C GLY A 54 9.99 5.37 -23.94
N ALA A 55 9.41 5.99 -24.97
CA ALA A 55 8.03 6.46 -24.98
C ALA A 55 7.02 5.42 -25.50
N ALA A 56 7.46 4.22 -25.92
CA ALA A 56 6.54 3.16 -26.32
C ALA A 56 5.62 2.79 -25.15
N ILE A 57 4.44 2.25 -25.45
CA ILE A 57 3.40 2.01 -24.42
C ILE A 57 3.76 0.86 -23.47
N ASN A 58 4.70 0.00 -23.87
CA ASN A 58 5.32 -1.02 -23.03
C ASN A 58 6.64 -0.56 -22.38
N GLN A 59 7.05 0.69 -22.57
CA GLN A 59 8.28 1.24 -21.99
C GLN A 59 7.95 2.26 -20.92
N LEU A 60 8.86 2.42 -19.97
CA LEU A 60 8.86 3.53 -19.02
C LEU A 60 10.15 4.32 -19.22
N ALA A 61 10.13 5.61 -18.88
CA ALA A 61 11.29 6.47 -18.97
C ALA A 61 11.36 7.33 -17.69
N TYR A 62 12.13 6.83 -16.72
CA TYR A 62 12.18 7.34 -15.35
C TYR A 62 10.81 7.35 -14.65
N PRO A 63 10.26 6.18 -14.28
CA PRO A 63 9.12 6.12 -13.38
C PRO A 63 9.52 6.71 -12.02
N GLU A 64 8.70 7.62 -11.49
CA GLU A 64 8.92 8.30 -10.21
C GLU A 64 7.84 7.91 -9.20
N GLY A 65 6.76 8.68 -9.11
CA GLY A 65 5.66 8.42 -8.18
C GLY A 65 4.75 7.31 -8.66
N ILE A 66 4.20 6.59 -7.70
CA ILE A 66 3.31 5.47 -7.94
C ILE A 66 2.20 5.46 -6.89
N CYS A 67 0.98 5.21 -7.33
CA CYS A 67 -0.12 4.84 -6.44
C CYS A 67 -0.82 3.59 -7.00
N ILE A 68 -1.37 2.77 -6.09
CA ILE A 68 -2.10 1.55 -6.46
C ILE A 68 -3.60 1.79 -6.35
N ASP A 69 -4.32 1.45 -7.42
CA ASP A 69 -5.77 1.49 -7.45
C ASP A 69 -6.40 0.28 -6.72
N ASP A 70 -7.70 0.33 -6.48
CA ASP A 70 -8.46 -0.64 -5.69
C ASP A 70 -8.42 -2.07 -6.27
N ASP A 71 -8.22 -2.17 -7.58
CA ASP A 71 -8.08 -3.41 -8.34
C ASP A 71 -6.63 -3.89 -8.47
N GLN A 72 -5.71 -3.33 -7.65
CA GLN A 72 -4.26 -3.56 -7.68
C GLN A 72 -3.57 -3.01 -8.93
N THR A 73 -4.22 -2.14 -9.70
CA THR A 73 -3.61 -1.52 -10.87
C THR A 73 -2.66 -0.38 -10.46
N PRO A 74 -1.35 -0.48 -10.76
CA PRO A 74 -0.44 0.65 -10.60
C PRO A 74 -0.76 1.80 -11.57
N ILE A 75 -0.76 3.01 -11.03
CA ILE A 75 -0.77 4.28 -11.75
C ILE A 75 0.57 4.97 -11.48
N ILE A 76 1.34 5.21 -12.54
CA ILE A 76 2.75 5.56 -12.46
C ILE A 76 2.98 6.90 -13.15
N ALA A 77 3.67 7.81 -12.47
CA ALA A 77 4.19 9.04 -13.01
C ALA A 77 5.50 8.77 -13.77
N VAL A 78 5.56 9.14 -15.06
CA VAL A 78 6.71 8.91 -15.93
C VAL A 78 7.28 10.24 -16.40
N THR A 79 8.46 10.59 -15.87
CA THR A 79 9.00 11.95 -15.95
C THR A 79 9.45 12.33 -17.36
N SER A 80 10.28 11.49 -18.00
CA SER A 80 10.89 11.85 -19.30
C SER A 80 9.85 11.96 -20.41
N ASP A 81 8.81 11.13 -20.38
CA ASP A 81 7.75 11.12 -21.38
C ASP A 81 6.56 12.03 -21.02
N CYS A 82 6.61 12.66 -19.84
CA CYS A 82 5.57 13.56 -19.34
C CYS A 82 4.16 12.95 -19.42
N ARG A 83 4.01 11.74 -18.89
CA ARG A 83 2.75 10.99 -18.91
C ARG A 83 2.48 10.31 -17.57
N ILE A 84 1.21 10.09 -17.30
CA ILE A 84 0.76 9.14 -16.29
C ILE A 84 0.28 7.90 -17.02
N ILE A 85 0.80 6.74 -16.62
CA ILE A 85 0.45 5.45 -17.21
C ILE A 85 -0.24 4.59 -16.16
N GLN A 86 -1.38 4.03 -16.54
CA GLN A 86 -2.05 2.97 -15.80
C GLN A 86 -1.61 1.63 -16.38
N TRP A 87 -1.27 0.66 -15.56
CA TRP A 87 -0.76 -0.63 -16.04
C TRP A 87 -1.45 -1.80 -15.35
N LYS A 88 -2.37 -2.47 -16.04
CA LYS A 88 -3.09 -3.60 -15.42
C LYS A 88 -2.15 -4.78 -15.23
N ILE A 89 -2.30 -5.47 -14.11
CA ILE A 89 -1.49 -6.65 -13.79
C ILE A 89 -1.68 -7.72 -14.88
N GLY A 90 -0.57 -8.18 -15.44
CA GLY A 90 -0.55 -9.21 -16.50
C GLY A 90 -0.52 -8.64 -17.92
N ASP A 91 -0.79 -7.36 -18.11
CA ASP A 91 -0.69 -6.72 -19.42
C ASP A 91 0.77 -6.43 -19.79
N THR A 92 1.09 -6.55 -21.08
CA THR A 92 2.41 -6.18 -21.63
C THR A 92 2.53 -4.70 -21.97
N ASN A 93 1.39 -4.02 -22.12
CA ASN A 93 1.29 -2.62 -22.49
C ASN A 93 0.55 -1.86 -21.40
N GLY A 94 1.03 -0.66 -21.06
CA GLY A 94 0.26 0.26 -20.24
C GLY A 94 -0.81 1.01 -21.04
N GLN A 95 -1.50 1.91 -20.36
CA GLN A 95 -2.45 2.85 -20.95
C GLN A 95 -2.12 4.24 -20.44
N VAL A 96 -1.88 5.20 -21.35
CA VAL A 96 -1.72 6.61 -20.95
C VAL A 96 -3.08 7.14 -20.49
N VAL A 97 -3.13 7.62 -19.25
CA VAL A 97 -4.35 8.15 -18.63
C VAL A 97 -4.29 9.66 -18.42
N ALA A 98 -3.11 10.27 -18.51
CA ALA A 98 -2.91 11.72 -18.55
C ALA A 98 -1.58 12.07 -19.25
N GLY A 99 -1.53 13.21 -19.95
CA GLY A 99 -0.33 13.68 -20.65
C GLY A 99 0.04 12.87 -21.91
N GLY A 100 1.33 12.82 -22.24
CA GLY A 100 1.87 12.07 -23.39
C GLY A 100 1.84 12.79 -24.75
N ASN A 101 1.44 14.06 -24.80
CA ASN A 101 1.30 14.86 -26.05
C ASN A 101 2.39 15.94 -26.22
N ALA A 102 3.64 15.65 -25.79
CA ALA A 102 4.80 16.56 -25.70
C ALA A 102 4.87 17.42 -24.42
N HIS A 103 5.94 18.22 -24.27
CA HIS A 103 6.19 19.09 -23.12
C HIS A 103 5.50 20.46 -23.25
N GLY A 104 4.93 21.01 -22.17
CA GLY A 104 4.48 22.40 -22.14
C GLY A 104 3.46 22.74 -21.05
N GLY A 105 3.07 24.01 -20.97
CA GLY A 105 2.13 24.53 -19.97
C GLY A 105 0.64 24.45 -20.35
N ARG A 106 0.29 23.84 -21.49
CA ARG A 106 -1.12 23.68 -21.90
C ARG A 106 -1.84 22.69 -20.99
N LEU A 107 -3.17 22.77 -20.95
CA LEU A 107 -4.01 21.92 -20.07
C LEU A 107 -3.93 20.43 -20.43
N ASP A 108 -3.62 20.10 -21.69
CA ASP A 108 -3.41 18.74 -22.22
C ASP A 108 -1.99 18.17 -21.97
N LEU A 109 -1.06 18.96 -21.42
CA LEU A 109 0.35 18.56 -21.27
C LEU A 109 0.76 18.41 -19.80
N LEU A 110 1.74 17.57 -19.53
CA LEU A 110 2.42 17.49 -18.24
C LEU A 110 3.87 17.97 -18.40
N TYR A 111 4.48 18.34 -17.28
CA TYR A 111 5.89 18.74 -17.25
C TYR A 111 6.59 18.03 -16.09
N ASN A 112 7.37 16.99 -16.38
CA ASN A 112 8.06 16.17 -15.38
C ASN A 112 7.12 15.73 -14.23
N PRO A 113 6.14 14.84 -14.50
CA PRO A 113 5.29 14.33 -13.44
C PRO A 113 6.13 13.55 -12.42
N TYR A 114 6.24 14.08 -11.22
CA TYR A 114 7.02 13.49 -10.14
C TYR A 114 6.18 12.57 -9.27
N ASP A 115 4.91 12.92 -9.06
CA ASP A 115 4.03 12.17 -8.16
C ASP A 115 2.56 12.23 -8.61
N VAL A 116 1.79 11.22 -8.21
CA VAL A 116 0.37 11.05 -8.57
C VAL A 116 -0.40 10.33 -7.46
N LEU A 117 -1.58 10.84 -7.13
CA LEU A 117 -2.56 10.15 -6.29
C LEU A 117 -3.92 10.03 -6.97
N ILE A 118 -4.77 9.16 -6.42
CA ILE A 118 -6.15 8.99 -6.83
C ILE A 118 -7.06 9.73 -5.85
N ASP A 119 -7.82 10.70 -6.34
CA ASP A 119 -8.93 11.34 -5.64
C ASP A 119 -10.22 10.57 -5.94
N LYS A 120 -10.63 9.71 -4.98
CA LYS A 120 -11.73 8.77 -5.18
C LYS A 120 -13.09 9.44 -5.21
N ASP A 121 -13.30 10.54 -4.47
CA ASP A 121 -14.61 11.22 -4.48
C ASP A 121 -14.91 11.85 -5.83
N THR A 122 -13.88 12.39 -6.50
CA THR A 122 -14.05 13.05 -7.80
C THR A 122 -13.72 12.12 -8.97
N ASP A 123 -13.34 10.87 -8.69
CA ASP A 123 -12.81 9.90 -9.65
C ASP A 123 -11.76 10.54 -10.59
N SER A 124 -10.73 11.10 -9.98
CA SER A 124 -9.70 11.87 -10.69
C SER A 124 -8.30 11.53 -10.20
N LEU A 125 -7.30 11.83 -11.02
CA LEU A 125 -5.90 11.85 -10.62
C LEU A 125 -5.53 13.25 -10.15
N ILE A 126 -4.76 13.36 -9.08
CA ILE A 126 -4.06 14.60 -8.71
C ILE A 126 -2.58 14.37 -9.01
N ILE A 127 -2.03 15.20 -9.89
CA ILE A 127 -0.72 14.99 -10.50
C ILE A 127 0.15 16.19 -10.19
N CYS A 128 1.35 15.94 -9.68
CA CYS A 128 2.39 16.95 -9.55
C CYS A 128 3.31 16.88 -10.77
N SER A 129 3.24 17.88 -11.65
CA SER A 129 4.07 17.97 -12.86
C SER A 129 4.46 19.41 -13.16
N GLY A 130 5.27 20.01 -12.28
CA GLY A 130 5.64 21.43 -12.31
C GLY A 130 4.53 22.40 -11.86
N VAL A 131 3.27 21.98 -11.97
CA VAL A 131 2.07 22.51 -11.31
C VAL A 131 1.27 21.31 -10.79
N VAL A 132 0.32 21.54 -9.89
CA VAL A 132 -0.62 20.50 -9.46
C VAL A 132 -1.86 20.53 -10.33
N LYS A 133 -2.13 19.43 -11.03
CA LYS A 133 -3.30 19.26 -11.89
C LYS A 133 -4.24 18.20 -11.37
N ARG A 134 -5.54 18.42 -11.57
CA ARG A 134 -6.56 17.38 -11.48
C ARG A 134 -6.88 16.87 -12.88
N TRP A 135 -6.89 15.56 -13.07
CA TRP A 135 -7.26 14.93 -14.33
C TRP A 135 -8.38 13.92 -14.12
N SER A 136 -9.54 14.14 -14.70
CA SER A 136 -10.68 13.23 -14.57
C SER A 136 -10.36 11.87 -15.21
N ARG A 137 -10.70 10.78 -14.51
CA ARG A 137 -10.53 9.40 -15.01
C ARG A 137 -11.69 8.94 -15.88
N ARG A 138 -12.71 9.79 -16.04
CA ARG A 138 -13.87 9.51 -16.90
C ARG A 138 -13.45 9.49 -18.36
N THR A 139 -14.09 8.61 -19.13
CA THR A 139 -13.84 8.43 -20.56
C THR A 139 -14.02 9.73 -21.33
N GLY A 140 -13.12 9.99 -22.30
CA GLY A 140 -13.15 11.20 -23.13
C GLY A 140 -12.49 12.45 -22.54
N THR A 141 -11.94 12.38 -21.32
CA THR A 141 -11.15 13.48 -20.74
C THR A 141 -9.81 13.60 -21.46
N THR A 142 -9.53 14.77 -22.04
CA THR A 142 -8.28 15.04 -22.80
C THR A 142 -7.41 16.13 -22.17
N GLN A 143 -7.89 16.78 -21.11
CA GLN A 143 -7.22 17.91 -20.46
C GLN A 143 -7.39 17.84 -18.95
N GLY A 144 -6.38 18.31 -18.22
CA GLY A 144 -6.45 18.52 -16.78
C GLY A 144 -6.86 19.93 -16.40
N GLU A 145 -7.34 20.08 -15.17
CA GLU A 145 -7.59 21.35 -14.48
C GLU A 145 -6.38 21.70 -13.62
N ILE A 146 -5.89 22.94 -13.70
CA ILE A 146 -4.82 23.42 -12.80
C ILE A 146 -5.46 23.72 -11.44
N LEU A 147 -4.98 23.05 -10.40
CA LEU A 147 -5.37 23.35 -9.03
C LEU A 147 -4.44 24.38 -8.40
N ILE A 148 -3.12 24.23 -8.61
CA ILE A 148 -2.07 25.06 -7.98
C ILE A 148 -0.94 25.23 -8.99
N ASP A 149 -0.59 26.47 -9.36
CA ASP A 149 0.37 26.80 -10.42
C ASP A 149 1.68 27.43 -9.93
N ASN A 150 1.71 27.95 -8.71
CA ASN A 150 2.86 28.67 -8.16
C ASN A 150 3.69 27.81 -7.19
N ILE A 151 4.01 26.57 -7.58
CA ILE A 151 4.84 25.66 -6.77
C ILE A 151 5.62 24.70 -7.67
N ARG A 152 6.92 24.53 -7.41
CA ARG A 152 7.68 23.40 -7.96
C ARG A 152 7.73 22.30 -6.91
N SER A 153 7.08 21.20 -7.23
CA SER A 153 6.87 20.11 -6.30
C SER A 153 7.41 18.79 -6.80
N HIS A 154 7.81 17.95 -5.86
CA HIS A 154 8.25 16.58 -6.10
C HIS A 154 7.30 15.55 -5.47
N GLY A 155 6.50 15.94 -4.47
CA GLY A 155 5.67 15.00 -3.71
C GLY A 155 4.34 15.63 -3.34
N LEU A 156 3.32 14.80 -3.31
CA LEU A 156 1.95 15.22 -3.03
C LEU A 156 1.27 14.23 -2.06
N ALA A 157 0.42 14.75 -1.20
CA ALA A 157 -0.52 13.93 -0.44
C ALA A 157 -1.83 14.68 -0.22
N MET A 158 -2.86 13.94 0.16
CA MET A 158 -4.16 14.50 0.52
C MET A 158 -4.66 13.84 1.79
N ASP A 159 -5.18 14.65 2.72
CA ASP A 159 -5.81 14.13 3.93
C ASP A 159 -7.31 13.84 3.73
N ASP A 160 -7.94 13.27 4.75
CA ASP A 160 -9.36 12.95 4.81
C ASP A 160 -10.28 14.19 4.76
N GLN A 161 -9.74 15.37 5.04
CA GLN A 161 -10.41 16.66 4.95
C GLN A 161 -10.21 17.32 3.56
N ARG A 162 -9.59 16.60 2.62
CA ARG A 162 -9.30 17.06 1.25
C ARG A 162 -8.37 18.29 1.18
N TYR A 163 -7.51 18.46 2.17
CA TYR A 163 -6.38 19.37 2.04
C TYR A 163 -5.26 18.69 1.24
N LEU A 164 -4.71 19.42 0.27
CA LEU A 164 -3.54 19.00 -0.49
C LEU A 164 -2.28 19.46 0.24
N TYR A 165 -1.31 18.56 0.39
CA TYR A 165 0.00 18.82 0.94
C TYR A 165 1.02 18.62 -0.15
N ILE A 166 1.92 19.60 -0.29
CA ILE A 166 2.82 19.69 -1.43
C ILE A 166 4.21 20.03 -0.90
N SER A 167 5.21 19.27 -1.33
CA SER A 167 6.60 19.62 -1.08
C SER A 167 7.01 20.76 -2.00
N ASP A 168 7.38 21.90 -1.44
CA ASP A 168 7.92 23.03 -2.17
C ASP A 168 9.45 22.95 -2.10
N VAL A 169 10.05 22.32 -3.10
CA VAL A 169 11.49 22.04 -3.13
C VAL A 169 12.32 23.33 -3.14
N TRP A 170 11.78 24.39 -3.74
CA TRP A 170 12.44 25.68 -3.86
C TRP A 170 12.44 26.48 -2.56
N HIS A 171 11.36 26.39 -1.81
CA HIS A 171 11.22 27.11 -0.54
C HIS A 171 11.57 26.23 0.66
N ASN A 172 12.08 25.01 0.45
CA ASN A 172 12.45 24.06 1.48
C ASN A 172 11.35 23.88 2.53
N ALA A 173 10.13 23.68 2.05
CA ALA A 173 8.92 23.65 2.88
C ALA A 173 7.94 22.59 2.41
N VAL A 174 7.00 22.23 3.28
CA VAL A 174 5.74 21.61 2.87
C VAL A 174 4.62 22.61 3.08
N LYS A 175 3.81 22.80 2.05
CA LYS A 175 2.65 23.70 2.06
C LYS A 175 1.36 22.90 1.99
N ARG A 176 0.39 23.29 2.81
CA ARG A 176 -0.97 22.76 2.80
C ARG A 176 -1.92 23.75 2.13
N TYR A 177 -2.76 23.25 1.23
CA TYR A 177 -3.74 24.02 0.46
C TYR A 177 -5.12 23.43 0.66
N GLN A 178 -6.14 24.26 0.81
CA GLN A 178 -7.50 23.84 0.48
C GLN A 178 -7.64 23.88 -1.04
N ILE A 179 -8.35 22.91 -1.63
CA ILE A 179 -8.60 22.93 -3.08
C ILE A 179 -9.33 24.24 -3.44
N GLY A 180 -8.73 25.01 -4.37
CA GLY A 180 -9.21 26.34 -4.79
C GLY A 180 -8.44 27.51 -4.15
N ASP A 181 -7.64 27.26 -3.11
CA ASP A 181 -6.76 28.28 -2.53
C ASP A 181 -5.62 28.63 -3.49
N LYS A 182 -5.33 29.94 -3.61
CA LYS A 182 -4.17 30.41 -4.38
C LYS A 182 -2.85 30.32 -3.61
N ASN A 183 -2.93 30.34 -2.27
CA ASN A 183 -1.77 30.40 -1.38
C ASN A 183 -1.85 29.28 -0.34
N GLY A 184 -0.77 28.52 -0.19
CA GLY A 184 -0.67 27.47 0.79
C GLY A 184 -0.13 27.98 2.12
N ILE A 185 -0.46 27.26 3.20
CA ILE A 185 0.08 27.49 4.54
C ILE A 185 1.29 26.58 4.74
N VAL A 186 2.43 27.13 5.16
CA VAL A 186 3.60 26.32 5.52
C VAL A 186 3.29 25.49 6.77
N VAL A 187 3.45 24.18 6.66
CA VAL A 187 3.18 23.21 7.75
C VAL A 187 4.43 22.44 8.18
N ALA A 188 5.52 22.48 7.40
CA ALA A 188 6.84 21.98 7.75
C ALA A 188 7.92 22.78 7.01
N GLY A 189 9.10 22.94 7.62
CA GLY A 189 10.22 23.71 7.04
C GLY A 189 9.89 25.20 6.82
N GLY A 190 10.37 25.76 5.70
CA GLY A 190 10.15 27.16 5.32
C GLY A 190 11.04 28.17 6.02
N ASN A 191 12.16 27.73 6.60
CA ASN A 191 13.15 28.56 7.30
C ASN A 191 14.53 28.42 6.64
N ASP A 192 14.56 28.62 5.32
CA ASP A 192 15.72 28.36 4.44
C ASP A 192 16.19 26.90 4.41
N ALA A 193 17.10 26.60 3.49
CA ALA A 193 17.74 25.30 3.40
C ALA A 193 18.64 25.06 4.62
N GLY A 194 18.51 23.91 5.28
CA GLY A 194 19.41 23.54 6.37
C GLY A 194 19.00 22.27 7.12
N ALA A 195 19.84 21.88 8.07
CA ALA A 195 19.69 20.64 8.85
C ALA A 195 19.04 20.84 10.23
N GLY A 196 18.67 22.07 10.59
CA GLY A 196 17.94 22.35 11.84
C GLY A 196 16.60 21.61 11.90
N LEU A 197 16.03 21.44 13.11
CA LEU A 197 14.75 20.74 13.27
C LEU A 197 13.56 21.55 12.73
N HIS A 198 13.70 22.85 12.52
CA HIS A 198 12.73 23.71 11.84
C HIS A 198 13.05 23.94 10.35
N GLN A 199 14.07 23.27 9.82
CA GLN A 199 14.52 23.42 8.43
C GLN A 199 14.37 22.10 7.65
N LEU A 200 14.30 22.24 6.34
CA LEU A 200 14.39 21.15 5.37
C LEU A 200 15.44 21.54 4.32
N ASP A 201 15.93 20.59 3.53
CA ASP A 201 16.78 20.86 2.38
C ASP A 201 16.39 19.92 1.23
N GLN A 202 15.79 20.51 0.19
CA GLN A 202 15.18 19.82 -0.95
C GLN A 202 14.17 18.71 -0.54
N PRO A 203 13.07 19.04 0.16
CA PRO A 203 12.07 18.04 0.53
C PRO A 203 11.42 17.42 -0.71
N THR A 204 11.39 16.09 -0.83
CA THR A 204 10.88 15.40 -2.03
C THR A 204 9.49 14.81 -1.82
N TYR A 205 9.37 13.59 -1.29
CA TYR A 205 8.08 12.96 -1.01
C TYR A 205 7.57 13.31 0.37
N LEU A 206 6.25 13.16 0.54
CA LEU A 206 5.59 13.35 1.81
C LEU A 206 4.43 12.37 1.99
N PHE A 207 4.08 12.15 3.25
CA PHE A 207 2.89 11.40 3.65
C PHE A 207 2.21 12.15 4.79
N VAL A 208 0.88 12.08 4.84
CA VAL A 208 0.09 12.73 5.89
C VAL A 208 -0.75 11.66 6.58
N ASP A 209 -0.57 11.54 7.89
CA ASP A 209 -1.35 10.60 8.71
C ASP A 209 -2.73 11.17 9.07
N GLY A 210 -3.61 10.33 9.64
CA GLY A 210 -4.96 10.73 10.06
C GLY A 210 -5.00 11.76 11.20
N GLN A 211 -3.85 12.14 11.78
CA GLN A 211 -3.73 13.23 12.74
C GLN A 211 -3.18 14.51 12.08
N GLN A 212 -3.08 14.52 10.74
CA GLN A 212 -2.47 15.58 9.94
C GLN A 212 -1.01 15.84 10.31
N ALA A 213 -0.29 14.82 10.79
CA ALA A 213 1.15 14.91 10.90
C ALA A 213 1.78 14.61 9.54
N VAL A 214 2.75 15.44 9.16
CA VAL A 214 3.42 15.40 7.86
C VAL A 214 4.77 14.70 8.03
N TYR A 215 4.97 13.62 7.30
CA TYR A 215 6.24 12.95 7.13
C TYR A 215 6.86 13.42 5.82
N VAL A 216 8.15 13.76 5.84
CA VAL A 216 8.84 14.38 4.69
C VAL A 216 10.20 13.73 4.51
N SER A 217 10.48 13.29 3.28
CA SER A 217 11.84 12.94 2.86
C SER A 217 12.65 14.21 2.70
N ASP A 218 13.57 14.42 3.63
CA ASP A 218 14.48 15.56 3.67
C ASP A 218 15.77 15.18 2.94
N TYR A 219 15.67 15.17 1.60
CA TYR A 219 16.57 14.47 0.68
C TYR A 219 18.05 14.80 0.90
N ARG A 220 18.42 16.09 0.93
CA ARG A 220 19.81 16.52 1.10
C ARG A 220 20.34 16.33 2.52
N ASN A 221 19.45 16.27 3.50
CA ASN A 221 19.82 16.01 4.88
C ASN A 221 19.86 14.50 5.22
N HIS A 222 19.56 13.63 4.25
CA HIS A 222 19.63 12.17 4.40
C HIS A 222 18.83 11.66 5.60
N ARG A 223 17.61 12.17 5.76
CA ARG A 223 16.72 11.83 6.88
C ARG A 223 15.26 11.90 6.46
N VAL A 224 14.39 11.30 7.26
CA VAL A 224 12.95 11.53 7.20
C VAL A 224 12.53 12.26 8.47
N MET A 225 11.76 13.32 8.28
CA MET A 225 11.29 14.19 9.36
C MET A 225 9.77 14.09 9.50
N LYS A 226 9.26 14.10 10.73
CA LYS A 226 7.84 14.18 11.06
C LYS A 226 7.51 15.51 11.73
N TRP A 227 6.54 16.26 11.22
CA TRP A 227 5.92 17.40 11.89
C TRP A 227 4.52 17.04 12.34
N ASN A 228 4.26 17.11 13.64
CA ASN A 228 2.88 17.07 14.14
C ASN A 228 2.14 18.36 13.74
N LYS A 229 0.81 18.29 13.58
CA LYS A 229 -0.01 19.44 13.24
C LYS A 229 0.27 20.64 14.16
N GLY A 230 0.68 21.76 13.55
CA GLY A 230 0.97 23.02 14.26
C GLY A 230 2.34 23.10 14.95
N ALA A 231 3.17 22.05 14.85
CA ALA A 231 4.52 22.06 15.39
C ALA A 231 5.41 23.09 14.67
N LYS A 232 6.33 23.70 15.41
CA LYS A 232 7.34 24.64 14.87
C LYS A 232 8.62 23.93 14.43
N GLU A 233 8.88 22.77 15.01
CA GLU A 233 10.02 21.92 14.71
C GLU A 233 9.56 20.48 14.47
N GLY A 234 10.30 19.76 13.66
CA GLY A 234 10.06 18.37 13.33
C GLY A 234 10.87 17.42 14.20
N ILE A 235 10.58 16.15 14.03
CA ILE A 235 11.24 15.04 14.74
C ILE A 235 11.88 14.15 13.68
N VAL A 236 13.17 13.83 13.85
CA VAL A 236 13.83 12.83 13.00
C VAL A 236 13.21 11.45 13.31
N VAL A 237 12.60 10.83 12.31
CA VAL A 237 11.94 9.51 12.43
C VAL A 237 12.67 8.39 11.70
N ALA A 238 13.57 8.74 10.76
CA ALA A 238 14.54 7.81 10.17
C ALA A 238 15.79 8.56 9.70
N GLY A 239 16.93 7.87 9.69
CA GLY A 239 18.23 8.46 9.32
C GLY A 239 18.70 9.53 10.32
N GLY A 240 19.30 10.61 9.79
CA GLY A 240 19.75 11.76 10.59
C GLY A 240 21.10 11.58 11.28
N GLN A 241 21.83 10.50 10.98
CA GLN A 241 23.22 10.26 11.42
C GLN A 241 24.22 10.53 10.28
N GLY A 242 23.90 11.52 9.43
CA GLY A 242 24.62 11.80 8.19
C GLY A 242 24.31 10.81 7.07
N SER A 243 24.89 11.08 5.90
CA SER A 243 24.80 10.21 4.73
C SER A 243 25.56 8.91 4.94
N GLY A 244 24.96 7.77 4.60
CA GLY A 244 25.63 6.47 4.63
C GLY A 244 24.67 5.30 4.47
N SER A 245 25.22 4.08 4.57
CA SER A 245 24.48 2.82 4.36
C SER A 245 24.25 2.00 5.62
N ALA A 246 24.69 2.48 6.79
CA ALA A 246 24.39 1.86 8.08
C ALA A 246 22.87 1.80 8.31
N LEU A 247 22.40 0.91 9.19
CA LEU A 247 20.96 0.79 9.50
C LEU A 247 20.39 2.01 10.24
N THR A 248 21.24 2.90 10.76
CA THR A 248 20.88 4.19 11.36
C THR A 248 20.95 5.35 10.37
N GLN A 249 21.43 5.10 9.14
CA GLN A 249 21.69 6.11 8.12
C GLN A 249 20.80 5.88 6.89
N LEU A 250 20.61 6.95 6.14
CA LEU A 250 20.00 6.97 4.81
C LEU A 250 20.96 7.69 3.87
N CYS A 251 20.73 7.58 2.57
CA CYS A 251 21.43 8.32 1.54
C CYS A 251 20.43 8.76 0.46
N GLY A 252 19.98 10.03 0.57
CA GLY A 252 19.12 10.66 -0.42
C GLY A 252 17.76 9.99 -0.51
N PRO A 253 17.00 9.88 0.61
CA PRO A 253 15.70 9.23 0.58
C PRO A 253 14.73 10.02 -0.32
N GLU A 254 14.01 9.33 -1.20
CA GLU A 254 12.95 9.92 -2.03
C GLU A 254 11.58 9.45 -1.53
N GLY A 255 11.02 8.34 -2.05
CA GLY A 255 9.67 7.89 -1.66
C GLY A 255 9.58 7.41 -0.22
N LEU A 256 8.42 7.63 0.39
CA LEU A 256 8.10 7.14 1.72
C LEU A 256 6.63 6.71 1.82
N PHE A 257 6.34 5.81 2.75
CA PHE A 257 5.00 5.37 3.09
C PHE A 257 4.91 5.12 4.61
N VAL A 258 3.77 5.42 5.23
CA VAL A 258 3.54 5.12 6.65
C VAL A 258 2.29 4.27 6.79
N ASP A 259 2.41 3.13 7.47
CA ASP A 259 1.27 2.24 7.71
C ASP A 259 0.38 2.73 8.87
N THR A 260 -0.69 1.99 9.15
CA THR A 260 -1.64 2.31 10.24
C THR A 260 -1.05 2.17 11.65
N PHE A 261 0.09 1.49 11.81
CA PHE A 261 0.82 1.39 13.08
C PHE A 261 1.88 2.48 13.24
N GLY A 262 2.04 3.36 12.24
CA GLY A 262 3.09 4.37 12.24
C GLY A 262 4.47 3.84 11.86
N THR A 263 4.56 2.64 11.28
CA THR A 263 5.79 2.11 10.68
C THR A 263 6.06 2.88 9.40
N LEU A 264 7.27 3.44 9.30
CA LEU A 264 7.75 4.16 8.15
C LEU A 264 8.50 3.22 7.20
N TYR A 265 8.19 3.31 5.91
CA TYR A 265 8.90 2.67 4.81
C TYR A 265 9.54 3.75 3.97
N VAL A 266 10.81 3.59 3.61
CA VAL A 266 11.61 4.63 2.93
C VAL A 266 12.36 3.99 1.76
N ALA A 267 12.24 4.60 0.58
CA ALA A 267 13.13 4.33 -0.52
C ALA A 267 14.45 5.04 -0.21
N ASP A 268 15.44 4.26 0.22
CA ASP A 268 16.79 4.75 0.50
C ASP A 268 17.57 4.78 -0.82
N THR A 269 17.21 5.75 -1.66
CA THR A 269 17.40 5.73 -3.12
C THR A 269 18.84 5.54 -3.55
N LEU A 270 19.79 6.26 -2.93
CA LEU A 270 21.21 6.16 -3.30
C LEU A 270 21.92 4.95 -2.67
N ASN A 271 21.23 4.22 -1.78
CA ASN A 271 21.65 2.93 -1.26
C ASN A 271 20.91 1.75 -1.92
N TYR A 272 20.06 2.02 -2.93
CA TYR A 272 19.41 1.00 -3.77
C TYR A 272 18.57 -0.02 -2.99
N ARG A 273 17.88 0.44 -1.95
CA ARG A 273 17.13 -0.43 -1.03
C ARG A 273 15.87 0.25 -0.51
N VAL A 274 14.95 -0.56 -0.01
CA VAL A 274 13.81 -0.08 0.78
C VAL A 274 14.01 -0.47 2.24
N MET A 275 13.87 0.52 3.12
CA MET A 275 14.06 0.38 4.55
C MET A 275 12.74 0.50 5.29
N ARG A 276 12.61 -0.23 6.40
CA ARG A 276 11.48 -0.14 7.34
C ARG A 276 11.97 0.38 8.70
N TRP A 277 11.25 1.33 9.27
CA TRP A 277 11.42 1.88 10.62
C TRP A 277 10.11 1.77 11.40
N PRO A 278 9.99 0.78 12.30
CA PRO A 278 8.90 0.77 13.28
C PRO A 278 8.88 2.06 14.11
N GLN A 279 7.69 2.47 14.58
CA GLN A 279 7.56 3.69 15.37
C GLN A 279 8.50 3.67 16.59
N GLY A 280 9.33 4.71 16.72
CA GLY A 280 10.29 4.86 17.81
C GLY A 280 11.59 4.04 17.67
N ALA A 281 11.75 3.27 16.60
CA ALA A 281 12.97 2.52 16.34
C ALA A 281 14.19 3.44 16.17
N LYS A 282 15.34 3.02 16.70
CA LYS A 282 16.61 3.76 16.58
C LYS A 282 17.37 3.47 15.28
N GLN A 283 17.05 2.36 14.63
CA GLN A 283 17.62 1.93 13.36
C GLN A 283 16.53 1.23 12.56
N GLY A 284 16.70 1.21 11.24
CA GLY A 284 15.80 0.54 10.32
C GLY A 284 16.23 -0.89 10.04
N THR A 285 15.43 -1.56 9.22
CA THR A 285 15.73 -2.86 8.64
C THR A 285 15.55 -2.80 7.14
N VAL A 286 16.49 -3.34 6.37
CA VAL A 286 16.31 -3.54 4.93
C VAL A 286 15.16 -4.55 4.75
N ILE A 287 14.18 -4.21 3.92
CA ILE A 287 13.07 -5.14 3.60
C ILE A 287 13.16 -5.72 2.19
N VAL A 288 13.71 -4.97 1.23
CA VAL A 288 14.02 -5.42 -0.14
C VAL A 288 15.18 -4.60 -0.70
N GLY A 289 15.94 -5.18 -1.64
CA GLY A 289 17.10 -4.53 -2.26
C GLY A 289 18.33 -4.48 -1.35
N GLY A 290 19.28 -3.58 -1.66
CA GLY A 290 20.57 -3.48 -0.94
C GLY A 290 21.63 -4.48 -1.40
N ASN A 291 21.36 -5.24 -2.46
CA ASN A 291 22.28 -6.22 -3.07
C ASN A 291 23.14 -5.61 -4.18
N GLY A 292 23.52 -4.34 -4.01
CA GLY A 292 24.17 -3.52 -5.04
C GLY A 292 23.17 -2.91 -6.05
N ASN A 293 23.65 -1.98 -6.87
CA ASN A 293 22.87 -1.45 -7.98
C ASN A 293 22.94 -2.39 -9.19
N GLY A 294 21.80 -2.60 -9.85
CA GLY A 294 21.70 -3.46 -11.02
C GLY A 294 20.24 -3.69 -11.41
N ASP A 295 20.04 -4.50 -12.44
CA ASP A 295 18.74 -4.86 -13.00
C ASP A 295 18.30 -6.29 -12.64
N GLY A 296 19.06 -6.99 -11.78
CA GLY A 296 18.66 -8.26 -11.18
C GLY A 296 17.31 -8.18 -10.46
N SER A 297 16.64 -9.31 -10.28
CA SER A 297 15.30 -9.33 -9.68
C SER A 297 15.27 -8.94 -8.19
N ASP A 298 16.41 -8.96 -7.52
CA ASP A 298 16.64 -8.53 -6.14
C ASP A 298 17.49 -7.25 -6.03
N GLN A 299 17.72 -6.57 -7.17
CA GLN A 299 18.50 -5.34 -7.26
C GLN A 299 17.61 -4.19 -7.74
N PHE A 300 17.93 -2.99 -7.25
CA PHE A 300 17.34 -1.74 -7.70
C PHE A 300 18.40 -0.81 -8.25
N TYR A 301 17.99 0.17 -9.03
CA TYR A 301 18.82 1.29 -9.43
C TYR A 301 18.05 2.60 -9.27
N CYS A 302 18.35 3.30 -8.17
CA CYS A 302 17.66 4.50 -7.70
C CYS A 302 16.14 4.27 -7.56
N PRO A 303 15.69 3.41 -6.63
CA PRO A 303 14.26 3.29 -6.33
C PRO A 303 13.73 4.61 -5.77
N THR A 304 12.59 5.08 -6.26
CA THR A 304 12.00 6.37 -5.81
C THR A 304 10.64 6.17 -5.17
N GLY A 305 9.54 6.15 -5.92
CA GLY A 305 8.19 5.99 -5.38
C GLY A 305 7.92 4.60 -4.78
N LEU A 306 7.18 4.59 -3.67
CA LEU A 306 6.72 3.38 -2.98
C LEU A 306 5.19 3.45 -2.79
N SER A 307 4.50 2.35 -3.05
CA SER A 307 3.09 2.21 -2.68
C SER A 307 2.79 0.77 -2.28
N PHE A 308 1.85 0.61 -1.36
CA PHE A 308 1.33 -0.69 -0.98
C PHE A 308 -0.07 -0.89 -1.55
N ASP A 309 -0.40 -2.14 -1.89
CA ASP A 309 -1.78 -2.52 -2.13
C ASP A 309 -2.51 -2.89 -0.83
N ARG A 310 -3.81 -3.14 -0.92
CA ARG A 310 -4.64 -3.54 0.24
C ARG A 310 -4.24 -4.89 0.84
N ARG A 311 -3.43 -5.68 0.14
CA ARG A 311 -2.96 -7.00 0.55
C ARG A 311 -1.54 -6.94 1.14
N GLY A 312 -0.96 -5.75 1.30
CA GLY A 312 0.37 -5.54 1.83
C GLY A 312 1.51 -5.78 0.83
N ASN A 313 1.21 -6.00 -0.45
CA ASN A 313 2.26 -6.11 -1.48
C ASN A 313 2.89 -4.74 -1.73
N LEU A 314 4.22 -4.72 -1.84
CA LEU A 314 5.01 -3.50 -2.04
C LEU A 314 5.27 -3.31 -3.54
N TYR A 315 4.95 -2.12 -4.04
CA TYR A 315 5.30 -1.68 -5.39
C TYR A 315 6.38 -0.61 -5.32
N VAL A 316 7.44 -0.79 -6.10
CA VAL A 316 8.61 0.09 -6.12
C VAL A 316 8.83 0.59 -7.55
N ALA A 317 8.86 1.92 -7.72
CA ALA A 317 9.34 2.55 -8.94
C ALA A 317 10.87 2.49 -8.98
N ASP A 318 11.41 1.67 -9.86
CA ASP A 318 12.85 1.42 -10.01
C ASP A 318 13.39 2.30 -11.13
N ARG A 319 13.61 3.58 -10.81
CA ARG A 319 13.69 4.70 -11.76
C ARG A 319 14.69 4.46 -12.88
N ASN A 320 15.95 4.15 -12.54
CA ASN A 320 17.00 4.04 -13.56
C ASN A 320 16.96 2.70 -14.31
N ASN A 321 16.26 1.70 -13.79
CA ASN A 321 15.96 0.46 -14.50
C ASN A 321 14.68 0.55 -15.35
N ASN A 322 13.98 1.70 -15.33
CA ASN A 322 12.81 1.95 -16.17
C ASN A 322 11.71 0.89 -16.00
N ARG A 323 11.48 0.48 -14.76
CA ARG A 323 10.50 -0.56 -14.41
C ARG A 323 9.81 -0.26 -13.09
N THR A 324 8.68 -0.91 -12.87
CA THR A 324 8.04 -1.01 -11.56
C THR A 324 8.03 -2.47 -11.14
N ASN A 325 8.51 -2.75 -9.93
CA ASN A 325 8.52 -4.10 -9.36
C ASN A 325 7.46 -4.25 -8.29
N ASN A 326 6.77 -5.39 -8.28
CA ASN A 326 5.93 -5.85 -7.19
C ASN A 326 6.71 -6.87 -6.37
N MET A 327 6.82 -6.61 -5.07
CA MET A 327 7.34 -7.51 -4.06
C MET A 327 6.14 -8.03 -3.27
N SER A 328 5.78 -9.29 -3.48
CA SER A 328 4.67 -9.91 -2.77
C SER A 328 4.96 -10.00 -1.28
N GLU A 329 3.97 -9.74 -0.43
CA GLU A 329 4.09 -10.03 1.00
C GLU A 329 4.22 -11.55 1.19
N GLU A 330 5.27 -11.98 1.89
CA GLU A 330 5.43 -13.35 2.35
C GLU A 330 4.55 -13.54 3.58
N LEU A 331 3.46 -14.31 3.41
CA LEU A 331 2.70 -14.82 4.55
C LEU A 331 3.64 -15.68 5.40
N LEU A 332 4.04 -15.13 6.54
CA LEU A 332 4.74 -15.89 7.56
C LEU A 332 3.83 -17.03 8.04
N LEU A 333 4.15 -18.25 7.62
CA LEU A 333 3.75 -19.50 8.28
C LEU A 333 4.46 -19.64 9.65
N ASP A 334 4.68 -18.54 10.37
CA ASP A 334 5.49 -18.51 11.58
C ASP A 334 4.60 -18.74 12.80
N ALA A 335 4.12 -19.99 12.93
CA ALA A 335 3.69 -20.62 14.19
C ALA A 335 3.23 -22.10 14.09
N THR A 336 3.07 -22.70 12.90
CA THR A 336 2.49 -24.07 12.81
C THR A 336 3.33 -25.13 12.09
N VAL A 337 4.52 -24.80 11.56
CA VAL A 337 5.37 -25.81 10.87
C VAL A 337 6.52 -26.32 11.73
N LYS A 338 6.71 -25.82 12.97
CA LYS A 338 7.69 -26.39 13.90
C LYS A 338 7.30 -27.77 14.44
N ASP A 339 6.01 -28.11 14.36
CA ASP A 339 5.50 -29.44 14.69
C ASP A 339 5.14 -30.18 13.41
N PHE A 340 6.13 -30.56 12.60
CA PHE A 340 5.91 -31.59 11.59
C PHE A 340 5.62 -32.91 12.35
N PRO A 341 4.41 -33.50 12.27
CA PRO A 341 4.20 -34.82 12.84
C PRO A 341 5.08 -35.80 12.05
N LYS A 342 5.87 -36.62 12.74
CA LYS A 342 6.50 -37.77 12.08
C LYS A 342 5.39 -38.73 11.67
N PHE A 343 4.95 -38.67 10.42
CA PHE A 343 3.95 -39.59 9.90
C PHE A 343 4.59 -40.96 9.65
N SER A 344 4.13 -41.99 10.38
CA SER A 344 4.40 -43.39 10.05
C SER A 344 3.21 -43.96 9.26
N GLY A 345 3.47 -44.53 8.09
CA GLY A 345 2.43 -45.08 7.21
C GLY A 345 2.47 -44.47 5.80
N ASN A 346 1.42 -44.70 5.01
CA ASN A 346 1.36 -44.29 3.60
C ASN A 346 1.51 -42.76 3.49
N LYS A 347 2.65 -42.30 2.98
CA LYS A 347 3.11 -40.91 3.14
C LYS A 347 2.27 -39.89 2.35
N SER A 348 1.67 -40.27 1.23
CA SER A 348 0.93 -39.35 0.35
C SER A 348 -0.40 -38.88 0.93
N GLU A 349 -1.19 -39.79 1.53
CA GLU A 349 -2.50 -39.45 2.12
C GLU A 349 -2.34 -38.58 3.37
N ASN A 350 -1.32 -38.86 4.19
CA ASN A 350 -1.00 -38.07 5.39
C ASN A 350 -0.55 -36.64 5.05
N ILE A 351 0.15 -36.46 3.93
CA ILE A 351 0.55 -35.14 3.44
C ILE A 351 -0.66 -34.37 2.90
N ASP A 352 -1.51 -34.99 2.10
CA ASP A 352 -2.72 -34.35 1.56
C ASP A 352 -3.70 -33.93 2.68
N ASP A 353 -3.88 -34.74 3.72
CA ASP A 353 -4.74 -34.41 4.86
C ASP A 353 -4.15 -33.34 5.79
N TRP A 354 -2.82 -33.34 6.00
CA TRP A 354 -2.15 -32.27 6.75
C TRP A 354 -2.25 -30.93 6.01
N ILE A 355 -2.05 -30.93 4.68
CA ILE A 355 -2.22 -29.75 3.83
C ILE A 355 -3.67 -29.25 3.90
N ARG A 356 -4.67 -30.13 3.81
CA ARG A 356 -6.09 -29.75 3.97
C ARG A 356 -6.39 -29.14 5.35
N SER A 357 -5.74 -29.61 6.41
CA SER A 357 -5.89 -29.05 7.76
C SER A 357 -5.34 -27.62 7.89
N LEU A 358 -4.26 -27.31 7.16
CA LEU A 358 -3.75 -25.95 7.03
C LEU A 358 -4.71 -25.08 6.22
N THR A 359 -5.28 -25.60 5.13
CA THR A 359 -6.27 -24.90 4.29
C THR A 359 -7.47 -24.39 5.09
N VAL A 360 -8.01 -25.20 6.00
CA VAL A 360 -9.14 -24.80 6.86
C VAL A 360 -8.75 -23.69 7.86
N LYS A 361 -7.52 -23.73 8.39
CA LYS A 361 -7.00 -22.68 9.29
C LYS A 361 -6.74 -21.37 8.55
N PHE A 362 -6.22 -21.42 7.31
CA PHE A 362 -5.99 -20.24 6.48
C PHE A 362 -7.28 -19.54 6.08
N ILE A 363 -8.28 -20.31 5.61
CA ILE A 363 -9.60 -19.77 5.28
C ILE A 363 -10.25 -19.10 6.50
N ALA A 364 -10.02 -19.61 7.71
CA ALA A 364 -10.55 -19.02 8.93
C ALA A 364 -9.85 -17.71 9.37
N LEU A 365 -8.55 -17.57 9.04
CA LEU A 365 -7.76 -16.38 9.38
C LEU A 365 -8.02 -15.21 8.41
N ASP A 366 -8.24 -15.50 7.13
CA ASP A 366 -8.34 -14.53 6.03
C ASP A 366 -9.76 -14.00 5.76
N ILE A 367 -10.73 -14.32 6.64
CA ILE A 367 -12.03 -13.66 6.65
C ILE A 367 -11.83 -12.25 7.21
N ASP A 368 -11.97 -11.26 6.33
CA ASP A 368 -11.93 -9.81 6.56
C ASP A 368 -12.51 -9.40 7.93
N ASP A 369 -11.85 -8.47 8.63
CA ASP A 369 -12.35 -7.88 9.88
C ASP A 369 -13.70 -7.17 9.69
N ASP A 370 -14.03 -6.71 8.48
CA ASP A 370 -15.35 -6.16 8.15
C ASP A 370 -16.44 -7.25 8.02
N ALA A 371 -16.06 -8.47 7.59
CA ALA A 371 -16.91 -9.64 7.62
C ALA A 371 -17.08 -10.19 9.06
N LYS A 372 -16.02 -10.14 9.89
CA LYS A 372 -16.09 -10.45 11.32
C LYS A 372 -16.96 -9.44 12.09
N ARG A 373 -16.92 -8.14 11.74
CA ARG A 373 -17.72 -7.07 12.35
C ARG A 373 -19.20 -7.11 11.96
N LYS A 374 -19.54 -7.38 10.70
CA LYS A 374 -20.95 -7.37 10.22
C LYS A 374 -21.76 -8.62 10.59
N TRP A 375 -21.12 -9.72 11.01
CA TRP A 375 -21.77 -11.04 11.10
C TRP A 375 -21.80 -11.68 12.50
N ALA A 376 -21.45 -10.94 13.56
CA ALA A 376 -21.74 -11.33 14.94
C ALA A 376 -23.12 -10.78 15.33
N PRO A 377 -24.21 -11.53 15.05
CA PRO A 377 -24.62 -12.56 15.99
C PRO A 377 -25.25 -13.83 15.39
N GLN A 378 -25.00 -14.21 14.13
CA GLN A 378 -25.76 -15.33 13.54
C GLN A 378 -25.00 -16.47 12.86
N PHE A 379 -23.67 -16.45 12.64
CA PHE A 379 -23.05 -17.65 12.05
C PHE A 379 -21.70 -18.14 12.57
N LEU A 380 -20.86 -17.33 13.22
CA LEU A 380 -19.59 -17.82 13.75
C LEU A 380 -19.18 -17.01 14.97
N THR A 381 -19.74 -17.35 16.14
CA THR A 381 -19.12 -16.93 17.39
C THR A 381 -17.90 -17.82 17.63
N GLY A 382 -16.83 -17.26 18.20
CA GLY A 382 -15.65 -18.04 18.58
C GLY A 382 -15.97 -19.22 19.51
N GLU A 383 -17.16 -19.24 20.13
CA GLU A 383 -17.68 -20.33 20.95
C GLU A 383 -18.12 -21.56 20.16
N ALA A 384 -18.72 -21.41 18.97
CA ALA A 384 -19.11 -22.55 18.13
C ALA A 384 -17.88 -23.33 17.64
N LEU A 385 -16.80 -22.60 17.29
CA LEU A 385 -15.51 -23.18 16.94
C LEU A 385 -14.84 -23.85 18.14
N LYS A 386 -14.92 -23.23 19.34
CA LYS A 386 -14.39 -23.79 20.59
C LYS A 386 -15.12 -25.07 21.00
N TRP A 387 -16.44 -25.12 20.84
CA TRP A 387 -17.27 -26.29 21.10
C TRP A 387 -16.97 -27.44 20.13
N TYR A 388 -16.89 -27.16 18.82
CA TYR A 388 -16.60 -28.19 17.81
C TYR A 388 -15.23 -28.84 18.06
N LEU A 389 -14.22 -28.04 18.40
CA LEU A 389 -12.86 -28.51 18.71
C LEU A 389 -12.76 -29.26 20.05
N THR A 390 -13.72 -29.09 20.97
CA THR A 390 -13.73 -29.83 22.25
C THR A 390 -14.49 -31.16 22.18
N GLN A 391 -15.41 -31.32 21.23
CA GLN A 391 -16.24 -32.53 21.10
C GLN A 391 -15.71 -33.55 20.08
N HIS A 392 -14.80 -33.16 19.19
CA HIS A 392 -14.29 -34.03 18.11
C HIS A 392 -12.76 -34.08 18.13
N THR A 393 -12.20 -35.21 18.57
CA THR A 393 -10.75 -35.45 18.66
C THR A 393 -10.15 -36.13 17.43
N SER A 394 -10.96 -36.47 16.42
CA SER A 394 -10.52 -37.00 15.12
C SER A 394 -11.02 -36.12 13.96
N LEU A 395 -10.16 -35.98 12.93
CA LEU A 395 -10.36 -35.10 11.78
C LEU A 395 -11.58 -35.53 10.95
N LYS A 396 -12.47 -34.58 10.67
CA LYS A 396 -13.61 -34.72 9.76
C LYS A 396 -13.49 -33.72 8.61
N THR A 397 -14.08 -34.06 7.47
CA THR A 397 -14.12 -33.25 6.25
C THR A 397 -14.90 -31.95 6.43
N TRP A 398 -14.69 -30.97 5.55
CA TRP A 398 -15.38 -29.67 5.60
C TRP A 398 -16.90 -29.81 5.48
N ASP A 399 -17.38 -30.76 4.68
CA ASP A 399 -18.82 -31.04 4.53
C ASP A 399 -19.43 -31.56 5.84
N GLU A 400 -18.69 -32.37 6.60
CA GLU A 400 -19.12 -32.85 7.92
C GLU A 400 -19.15 -31.72 8.97
N PHE A 401 -18.19 -30.78 8.93
CA PHE A 401 -18.23 -29.58 9.77
C PHE A 401 -19.44 -28.70 9.43
N GLN A 402 -19.69 -28.44 8.14
CA GLN A 402 -20.84 -27.65 7.70
C GLN A 402 -22.17 -28.31 8.09
N GLN A 403 -22.26 -29.64 7.99
CA GLN A 403 -23.43 -30.40 8.39
C GLN A 403 -23.65 -30.36 9.92
N ALA A 404 -22.58 -30.45 10.72
CA ALA A 404 -22.65 -30.34 12.17
C ALA A 404 -23.09 -28.94 12.64
N VAL A 405 -22.60 -27.88 11.99
CA VAL A 405 -22.98 -26.49 12.31
C VAL A 405 -24.44 -26.22 11.92
N ARG A 406 -24.88 -26.64 10.73
CA ARG A 406 -26.27 -26.49 10.28
C ARG A 406 -27.28 -27.23 11.15
N THR A 407 -26.88 -28.37 11.71
CA THR A 407 -27.76 -29.20 12.56
C THR A 407 -27.93 -28.60 13.96
N ASN A 408 -26.88 -27.98 14.51
CA ASN A 408 -26.90 -27.46 15.88
C ASN A 408 -27.21 -25.95 15.97
N TYR A 409 -27.11 -25.21 14.86
CA TYR A 409 -27.38 -23.77 14.78
C TYR A 409 -28.06 -23.40 13.44
N PRO A 410 -29.37 -23.67 13.26
CA PRO A 410 -30.06 -23.45 11.99
C PRO A 410 -30.29 -21.95 11.67
N PRO A 411 -30.13 -21.51 10.39
CA PRO A 411 -30.43 -20.13 9.98
C PRO A 411 -31.92 -19.80 10.05
N THR A 412 -32.26 -18.59 10.52
CA THR A 412 -33.59 -17.98 10.27
C THR A 412 -33.67 -17.40 8.85
N PRO A 413 -34.82 -17.47 8.17
CA PRO A 413 -34.91 -17.16 6.74
C PRO A 413 -35.17 -15.66 6.49
N GLU A 414 -34.26 -14.99 5.77
CA GLU A 414 -34.58 -13.77 5.00
C GLU A 414 -33.82 -13.72 3.66
N PRO A 415 -34.38 -13.06 2.60
CA PRO A 415 -34.15 -13.47 1.21
C PRO A 415 -33.25 -12.55 0.36
N THR A 416 -32.34 -11.75 0.91
CA THR A 416 -31.60 -10.71 0.14
C THR A 416 -30.14 -11.01 -0.21
N ARG A 417 -29.65 -12.26 -0.11
CA ARG A 417 -28.20 -12.58 -0.30
C ARG A 417 -27.82 -13.43 -1.51
N ALA A 418 -28.72 -13.69 -2.45
CA ALA A 418 -28.42 -14.54 -3.62
C ALA A 418 -27.32 -13.97 -4.54
N SER A 419 -27.23 -12.63 -4.69
CA SER A 419 -26.18 -11.97 -5.48
C SER A 419 -24.82 -12.00 -4.78
N THR A 420 -24.80 -11.87 -3.45
CA THR A 420 -23.59 -11.94 -2.61
C THR A 420 -23.03 -13.37 -2.58
N PHE A 421 -23.89 -14.39 -2.59
CA PHE A 421 -23.49 -15.79 -2.62
C PHE A 421 -22.83 -16.20 -3.93
N GLN A 422 -23.31 -15.70 -5.07
CA GLN A 422 -22.67 -15.94 -6.37
C GLN A 422 -21.31 -15.24 -6.51
N GLN A 423 -21.18 -14.01 -6.01
CA GLN A 423 -19.88 -13.32 -5.95
C GLN A 423 -18.86 -14.05 -5.05
N LEU A 424 -19.33 -14.68 -3.97
CA LEU A 424 -18.52 -15.53 -3.11
C LEU A 424 -18.16 -16.88 -3.79
N LEU A 425 -19.03 -17.42 -4.62
CA LEU A 425 -18.78 -18.65 -5.40
C LEU A 425 -17.74 -18.42 -6.50
N THR A 426 -17.78 -17.27 -7.17
CA THR A 426 -16.74 -16.86 -8.14
C THR A 426 -15.40 -16.62 -7.44
N ARG A 427 -15.38 -15.96 -6.27
CA ARG A 427 -14.16 -15.77 -5.46
C ARG A 427 -13.60 -17.10 -4.93
N LYS A 428 -14.47 -18.06 -4.58
CA LYS A 428 -14.09 -19.44 -4.24
C LYS A 428 -13.38 -20.13 -5.41
N GLN A 429 -13.94 -20.07 -6.62
CA GLN A 429 -13.33 -20.69 -7.82
C GLN A 429 -11.95 -20.12 -8.12
N THR A 430 -11.78 -18.80 -8.05
CA THR A 430 -10.46 -18.16 -8.25
C THR A 430 -9.44 -18.54 -7.17
N MET A 431 -9.89 -18.80 -5.93
CA MET A 431 -9.02 -19.30 -4.85
C MET A 431 -8.68 -20.77 -5.01
N GLU A 432 -9.61 -21.60 -5.47
CA GLU A 432 -9.38 -23.01 -5.81
C GLU A 432 -8.37 -23.14 -6.97
N GLU A 433 -8.44 -22.27 -7.99
CA GLU A 433 -7.47 -22.23 -9.10
C GLU A 433 -6.05 -21.82 -8.63
N LYS A 434 -5.94 -20.81 -7.76
CA LYS A 434 -4.66 -20.41 -7.14
C LYS A 434 -4.11 -21.48 -6.22
N PHE A 435 -4.99 -22.19 -5.51
CA PHE A 435 -4.63 -23.33 -4.67
C PHE A 435 -4.15 -24.52 -5.50
N ILE A 436 -4.76 -24.81 -6.66
CA ILE A 436 -4.29 -25.86 -7.59
C ILE A 436 -2.89 -25.52 -8.12
N HIS A 437 -2.61 -24.26 -8.45
CA HIS A 437 -1.29 -23.82 -8.87
C HIS A 437 -0.24 -24.00 -7.75
N TYR A 438 -0.57 -23.55 -6.54
CA TYR A 438 0.27 -23.69 -5.34
C TYR A 438 0.49 -25.16 -4.91
N TYR A 439 -0.57 -25.98 -5.00
CA TYR A 439 -0.54 -27.43 -4.76
C TYR A 439 0.37 -28.15 -5.76
N THR A 440 0.31 -27.75 -7.03
CA THR A 440 1.16 -28.31 -8.09
C THR A 440 2.63 -27.97 -7.88
N ASP A 441 2.93 -26.76 -7.43
CA ASP A 441 4.30 -26.32 -7.17
C ASP A 441 4.89 -26.90 -5.88
N MET A 442 4.07 -27.04 -4.83
CA MET A 442 4.43 -27.80 -3.61
C MET A 442 4.71 -29.27 -3.95
N LYS A 443 3.86 -29.94 -4.74
CA LYS A 443 4.13 -31.32 -5.20
C LYS A 443 5.45 -31.41 -5.98
N LYS A 444 5.73 -30.48 -6.89
CA LYS A 444 7.00 -30.44 -7.65
C LYS A 444 8.23 -30.23 -6.76
N LEU A 445 8.12 -29.47 -5.67
CA LEU A 445 9.19 -29.28 -4.69
C LEU A 445 9.42 -30.53 -3.85
N PHE A 446 8.36 -31.21 -3.42
CA PHE A 446 8.45 -32.43 -2.61
C PHE A 446 8.97 -33.65 -3.41
N TYR A 447 8.58 -33.82 -4.69
CA TYR A 447 9.07 -34.92 -5.54
C TYR A 447 10.51 -34.75 -6.07
N ARG A 448 11.16 -33.59 -5.82
CA ARG A 448 12.60 -33.40 -6.11
C ARG A 448 13.53 -33.75 -4.94
N TYR A 449 12.95 -33.99 -3.75
CA TYR A 449 13.68 -34.25 -2.51
C TYR A 449 13.64 -35.74 -2.07
N ASP A 450 12.92 -36.59 -2.79
CA ASP A 450 13.12 -38.05 -2.85
C ASP A 450 14.00 -38.38 -4.08
#